data_AF-A0A183DXA3-F1
#
_entry.id   AF-A0A183DXA3-F1
#
_cell.length_a   1.000
_cell.length_b   1.000
_cell.length_c   1.000
_cell.angle_alpha   90.00
_cell.angle_beta   90.00
_cell.angle_gamma   90.00
#
_symmetry.space_group_name_H-M   'P 1'
#
loop_
_entity.id
_entity.type
_entity.pdbx_description
1 polymer ?
#
loop_
_entity_poly.entity_id
_entity_poly.type
_entity_poly.pdbx_seq_one_letter_code
_entity_poly.pdbx_strand_id
1 'polypeptide(L)'
;MKRNTAQCNLIRYALKDDYANLIAYAHAYLDSLSAKVLAEGQEDEIFSVVLLLAARQYEHYARNQSLADSREPLQLFFSLSSLMEQMPIQGDDTKAAWILLLDRFERWIDVRTIDGKSNDIDDTHIQLRRKLTSQAGFGSLPRFYNRFLFTDEDQVEKYMEKFMEQQQRENDRYLYVKNFNRTTNEISMEGLIKEWKWHENILSLKDFMNVVDLKVCTSLMLSTIMSMCAQGEELIPATTFQFRLANPILNVISQMFVQKVSKTAAKIQNDIFSRYIEYFLDPEISRQYTVREWWMHCAADMHISPLLKLPFSDFSSEIREQLGSFLTSVVMEACQLPTESRPIFLSLTVYFLQTPPRPWLDCGEGGPYYGCCSNVLRFHPDYPMINVNYEMRKRLKSRKQARPVFDALNDLGITPWKINEPVLDVALQCPLVISINQVFEMARKKENEKFLEKLAIPLHSGCIAIPDYTATFGRMEVEQLPVEEWRKYSKAKYEALKKRNELNSLWCWLLYRLTMANHCKGNVLFFPHSMDFRGRVYPITPYLNHMGDDLN
;
A
#
# COMPACT_ATOMS: atom_id res chain seq x y z
N MET A 1 -46.26 12.01 36.86
CA MET A 1 -47.28 11.09 36.29
C MET A 1 -47.13 9.69 36.91
N LYS A 2 -48.10 8.77 36.82
CA LYS A 2 -47.92 7.37 37.31
C LYS A 2 -47.25 6.51 36.24
N ARG A 3 -46.26 5.68 36.61
CA ARG A 3 -45.48 4.79 35.72
C ARG A 3 -46.34 3.92 34.80
N ASN A 4 -47.36 3.26 35.35
CA ASN A 4 -48.26 2.38 34.58
C ASN A 4 -49.01 3.15 33.48
N THR A 5 -49.33 4.43 33.71
CA THR A 5 -49.95 5.29 32.71
C THR A 5 -48.97 5.67 31.60
N ALA A 6 -47.68 5.87 31.93
CA ALA A 6 -46.64 6.10 30.95
C ALA A 6 -46.41 4.89 30.03
N GLN A 7 -46.33 3.68 30.58
CA GLN A 7 -46.22 2.45 29.78
C GLN A 7 -47.39 2.29 28.80
N CYS A 8 -48.64 2.47 29.26
CA CYS A 8 -49.81 2.37 28.38
C CYS A 8 -49.80 3.41 27.25
N ASN A 9 -49.39 4.65 27.55
CA ASN A 9 -49.32 5.71 26.54
C ASN A 9 -48.17 5.49 25.54
N LEU A 10 -46.99 5.03 26.00
CA LEU A 10 -45.88 4.67 25.11
C LEU A 10 -46.27 3.56 24.12
N ILE A 11 -46.92 2.49 24.62
CA ILE A 11 -47.42 1.41 23.76
C ILE A 11 -48.43 1.95 22.74
N ARG A 12 -49.35 2.83 23.18
CA ARG A 12 -50.36 3.43 22.30
C ARG A 12 -49.74 4.27 21.19
N TYR A 13 -48.72 5.08 21.49
CA TYR A 13 -48.04 5.89 20.47
C TYR A 13 -47.20 5.02 19.53
N ALA A 14 -46.50 4.01 20.05
CA ALA A 14 -45.73 3.05 19.26
C ALA A 14 -46.60 2.28 18.26
N LEU A 15 -47.79 1.82 18.67
CA LEU A 15 -48.72 1.10 17.79
C LEU A 15 -49.36 1.98 16.71
N LYS A 16 -49.31 3.31 16.87
CA LYS A 16 -49.87 4.28 15.91
C LYS A 16 -48.80 4.96 15.06
N ASP A 17 -47.52 4.59 15.23
CA ASP A 17 -46.38 5.24 14.60
C ASP A 17 -46.37 6.79 14.82
N ASP A 18 -46.87 7.24 15.98
CA ASP A 18 -47.00 8.66 16.32
C ASP A 18 -45.79 9.12 17.16
N TYR A 19 -44.65 9.23 16.49
CA TYR A 19 -43.35 9.52 17.12
C TYR A 19 -43.25 10.96 17.67
N ALA A 20 -43.97 11.92 17.09
CA ALA A 20 -43.98 13.30 17.58
C ALA A 20 -44.65 13.40 18.95
N ASN A 21 -45.83 12.79 19.11
CA ASN A 21 -46.52 12.76 20.41
C ASN A 21 -45.82 11.85 21.42
N LEU A 22 -45.13 10.80 20.96
CA LEU A 22 -44.26 9.97 21.80
C LEU A 22 -43.18 10.81 22.50
N ILE A 23 -42.45 11.63 21.73
CA ILE A 23 -41.37 12.47 22.25
C ILE A 23 -41.92 13.61 23.12
N ALA A 24 -43.01 14.26 22.70
CA ALA A 24 -43.65 15.29 23.51
C ALA A 24 -44.15 14.74 24.87
N TYR A 25 -44.69 13.52 24.87
CA TYR A 25 -45.08 12.84 26.09
C TYR A 25 -43.87 12.48 26.95
N ALA A 26 -42.76 12.05 26.35
CA ALA A 26 -41.53 11.73 27.07
C ALA A 26 -40.92 12.97 27.77
N HIS A 27 -40.97 14.15 27.12
CA HIS A 27 -40.61 15.44 27.74
C HIS A 27 -41.51 15.74 28.95
N ALA A 28 -42.83 15.70 28.77
CA ALA A 28 -43.77 15.95 29.86
C ALA A 28 -43.65 14.93 31.00
N TYR A 29 -43.26 13.69 30.68
CA TYR A 29 -42.99 12.66 31.66
C TYR A 29 -41.74 12.99 32.46
N LEU A 30 -40.63 13.32 31.79
CA LEU A 30 -39.36 13.72 32.39
C LEU A 30 -39.54 14.91 33.35
N ASP A 31 -40.26 15.94 32.93
CA ASP A 31 -40.57 17.13 33.74
C ASP A 31 -41.39 16.80 35.00
N SER A 32 -42.17 15.71 34.96
CA SER A 32 -43.01 15.28 36.07
C SER A 32 -42.30 14.43 37.13
N LEU A 33 -41.03 14.06 36.89
CA LEU A 33 -40.23 13.22 37.78
C LEU A 33 -39.44 14.08 38.79
N SER A 34 -39.30 13.58 40.01
CA SER A 34 -38.45 14.22 41.02
C SER A 34 -36.98 13.84 40.82
N ALA A 35 -36.05 14.72 41.20
CA ALA A 35 -34.61 14.47 41.14
C ALA A 35 -34.18 13.18 41.86
N LYS A 36 -34.91 12.79 42.92
CA LYS A 36 -34.66 11.55 43.67
C LYS A 36 -34.99 10.30 42.85
N VAL A 37 -36.11 10.29 42.13
CA VAL A 37 -36.52 9.16 41.27
C VAL A 37 -35.58 8.99 40.07
N LEU A 38 -35.10 10.11 39.52
CA LEU A 38 -34.10 10.12 38.46
C LEU A 38 -32.75 9.55 38.90
N ALA A 39 -32.33 9.84 40.15
CA ALA A 39 -31.07 9.34 40.71
C ALA A 39 -31.12 7.85 41.12
N GLU A 40 -32.31 7.29 41.35
CA GLU A 40 -32.51 5.88 41.70
C GLU A 40 -32.60 4.97 40.46
N GLY A 41 -32.51 5.52 39.24
CA GLY A 41 -32.49 4.76 37.98
C GLY A 41 -33.79 3.98 37.68
N GLN A 42 -34.86 4.22 38.42
CA GLN A 42 -36.09 3.42 38.33
C GLN A 42 -36.74 3.51 36.93
N GLU A 43 -36.55 4.60 36.20
CA GLU A 43 -37.22 4.89 34.93
C GLU A 43 -36.40 4.52 33.67
N ASP A 44 -35.30 3.77 33.83
CA ASP A 44 -34.41 3.34 32.74
C ASP A 44 -35.15 2.62 31.59
N GLU A 45 -36.11 1.75 31.95
CA GLU A 45 -36.94 1.00 31.01
C GLU A 45 -37.83 1.92 30.13
N ILE A 46 -38.36 2.99 30.71
CA ILE A 46 -39.29 3.90 29.99
C ILE A 46 -38.51 4.73 28.96
N PHE A 47 -37.37 5.29 29.37
CA PHE A 47 -36.55 6.11 28.50
C PHE A 47 -35.85 5.30 27.41
N SER A 48 -35.34 4.11 27.74
CA SER A 48 -34.74 3.21 26.74
C SER A 48 -35.74 2.84 25.64
N VAL A 49 -36.99 2.52 25.97
CA VAL A 49 -38.05 2.21 24.98
C VAL A 49 -38.35 3.41 24.07
N VAL A 50 -38.42 4.63 24.61
CA VAL A 50 -38.61 5.86 23.81
C VAL A 50 -37.48 6.02 22.80
N LEU A 51 -36.23 5.89 23.24
CA LEU A 51 -35.05 6.02 22.37
C LEU A 51 -34.98 4.92 21.31
N LEU A 52 -35.32 3.68 21.64
CA LEU A 52 -35.34 2.55 20.70
C LEU A 52 -36.40 2.73 19.60
N LEU A 53 -37.60 3.20 19.98
CA LEU A 53 -38.66 3.52 19.02
C LEU A 53 -38.25 4.65 18.08
N ALA A 54 -37.59 5.68 18.60
CA ALA A 54 -37.04 6.73 17.76
C ALA A 54 -35.93 6.21 16.84
N ALA A 55 -35.04 5.35 17.33
CA ALA A 55 -33.96 4.75 16.52
C ALA A 55 -34.54 3.94 15.34
N ARG A 56 -35.63 3.20 15.58
CA ARG A 56 -36.36 2.49 14.52
C ARG A 56 -36.89 3.45 13.44
N GLN A 57 -37.39 4.62 13.83
CA GLN A 57 -37.89 5.61 12.87
C GLN A 57 -36.77 6.24 12.04
N TYR A 58 -35.61 6.53 12.65
CA TYR A 58 -34.44 7.03 11.91
C TYR A 58 -33.82 6.01 10.96
N GLU A 59 -33.93 4.72 11.28
CA GLU A 59 -33.58 3.66 10.34
C GLU A 59 -34.51 3.65 9.10
N HIS A 60 -35.79 4.00 9.27
CA HIS A 60 -36.71 4.17 8.15
C HIS A 60 -36.33 5.37 7.27
N TYR A 61 -36.00 6.51 7.89
CA TYR A 61 -35.56 7.71 7.17
C TYR A 61 -34.24 7.49 6.42
N ALA A 62 -33.28 6.79 7.03
CA ALA A 62 -31.98 6.50 6.43
C ALA A 62 -32.07 5.58 5.18
N ARG A 63 -33.14 4.79 5.05
CA ARG A 63 -33.34 3.89 3.90
C ARG A 63 -33.97 4.57 2.68
N ASN A 64 -34.55 5.77 2.85
CA ASN A 64 -35.28 6.44 1.79
C ASN A 64 -34.83 7.89 1.61
N GLN A 65 -34.04 8.13 0.57
CA GLN A 65 -33.46 9.43 0.23
C GLN A 65 -34.49 10.57 0.19
N SER A 66 -35.71 10.32 -0.32
CA SER A 66 -36.73 11.37 -0.43
C SER A 66 -37.34 11.77 0.91
N LEU A 67 -37.30 10.87 1.90
CA LEU A 67 -37.78 11.13 3.26
C LEU A 67 -36.68 11.73 4.14
N ALA A 68 -35.42 11.39 3.90
CA ALA A 68 -34.28 11.85 4.69
C ALA A 68 -34.16 13.39 4.77
N ASP A 69 -34.48 14.09 3.68
CA ASP A 69 -34.46 15.56 3.59
C ASP A 69 -35.81 16.24 3.85
N SER A 70 -36.83 15.47 4.25
CA SER A 70 -38.14 16.03 4.58
C SER A 70 -38.12 16.79 5.92
N ARG A 71 -39.15 17.63 6.15
CA ARG A 71 -39.25 18.45 7.37
C ARG A 71 -39.47 17.61 8.64
N GLU A 72 -40.07 16.44 8.51
CA GLU A 72 -40.44 15.55 9.60
C GLU A 72 -39.23 15.01 10.40
N PRO A 73 -38.21 14.36 9.79
CA PRO A 73 -37.02 13.92 10.51
C PRO A 73 -36.25 15.08 11.14
N LEU A 74 -36.19 16.24 10.48
CA LEU A 74 -35.52 17.43 11.03
C LEU A 74 -36.17 17.90 12.34
N GLN A 75 -37.50 18.02 12.36
CA GLN A 75 -38.23 18.43 13.57
C GLN A 75 -38.12 17.38 14.68
N LEU A 76 -38.18 16.11 14.30
CA LEU A 76 -38.01 15.00 15.23
C LEU A 76 -36.61 15.00 15.83
N PHE A 77 -35.57 15.35 15.05
CA PHE A 77 -34.17 15.35 15.49
C PHE A 77 -33.97 16.36 16.61
N PHE A 78 -34.34 17.62 16.39
CA PHE A 78 -34.15 18.66 17.40
C PHE A 78 -35.00 18.42 18.66
N SER A 79 -36.22 17.91 18.50
CA SER A 79 -37.08 17.56 19.64
C SER A 79 -36.48 16.43 20.48
N LEU A 80 -35.89 15.44 19.82
CA LEU A 80 -35.24 14.29 20.44
C LEU A 80 -33.89 14.65 21.07
N SER A 81 -33.08 15.46 20.38
CA SER A 81 -31.82 15.99 20.90
C SER A 81 -32.05 16.80 22.18
N SER A 82 -33.07 17.64 22.22
CA SER A 82 -33.45 18.39 23.43
C SER A 82 -33.86 17.46 24.59
N LEU A 83 -34.58 16.36 24.31
CA LEU A 83 -34.92 15.35 25.33
C LEU A 83 -33.65 14.68 25.88
N MET A 84 -32.76 14.26 24.97
CA MET A 84 -31.51 13.58 25.30
C MET A 84 -30.56 14.51 26.09
N GLU A 85 -30.58 15.82 25.85
CA GLU A 85 -29.82 16.80 26.63
C GLU A 85 -30.30 16.92 28.08
N GLN A 86 -31.59 16.78 28.35
CA GLN A 86 -32.16 16.93 29.69
C GLN A 86 -32.17 15.61 30.49
N MET A 87 -32.22 14.48 29.79
CA MET A 87 -32.33 13.15 30.40
C MET A 87 -30.99 12.69 31.04
N PRO A 88 -31.01 12.08 32.25
CA PRO A 88 -29.81 11.52 32.89
C PRO A 88 -29.41 10.15 32.31
N ILE A 89 -28.10 9.87 32.26
CA ILE A 89 -27.54 8.61 31.71
C ILE A 89 -27.10 7.69 32.87
N GLN A 90 -28.02 6.92 33.45
CA GLN A 90 -27.69 6.13 34.65
C GLN A 90 -27.88 4.62 34.51
N GLY A 91 -28.85 4.14 33.74
CA GLY A 91 -29.07 2.71 33.52
C GLY A 91 -28.50 2.17 32.21
N ASP A 92 -28.24 0.87 32.18
CA ASP A 92 -27.55 0.21 31.07
C ASP A 92 -28.43 0.08 29.81
N ASP A 93 -29.76 -0.01 29.98
CA ASP A 93 -30.70 -0.07 28.86
C ASP A 93 -30.80 1.30 28.17
N THR A 94 -30.85 2.39 28.94
CA THR A 94 -30.83 3.75 28.36
C THR A 94 -29.50 4.02 27.67
N LYS A 95 -28.35 3.60 28.23
CA LYS A 95 -27.05 3.71 27.55
C LYS A 95 -27.04 2.99 26.20
N ALA A 96 -27.48 1.72 26.17
CA ALA A 96 -27.52 0.92 24.95
C ALA A 96 -28.45 1.55 23.89
N ALA A 97 -29.63 2.02 24.31
CA ALA A 97 -30.58 2.69 23.43
C ALA A 97 -30.03 4.03 22.87
N TRP A 98 -29.28 4.77 23.68
CA TRP A 98 -28.61 6.02 23.28
C TRP A 98 -27.55 5.78 22.20
N ILE A 99 -26.73 4.74 22.38
CA ILE A 99 -25.71 4.32 21.39
C ILE A 99 -26.38 3.98 20.06
N LEU A 100 -27.44 3.17 20.10
CA LEU A 100 -28.18 2.76 18.91
C LEU A 100 -28.79 3.96 18.20
N LEU A 101 -29.42 4.88 18.92
CA LEU A 101 -30.03 6.07 18.33
C LEU A 101 -28.99 6.99 17.68
N LEU A 102 -27.85 7.24 18.35
CA LEU A 102 -26.77 8.06 17.80
C LEU A 102 -26.16 7.44 16.53
N ASP A 103 -26.08 6.11 16.45
CA ASP A 103 -25.71 5.42 15.21
C ASP A 103 -26.75 5.67 14.11
N ARG A 104 -28.05 5.56 14.40
CA ARG A 104 -29.10 5.82 13.38
C ARG A 104 -29.14 7.28 12.93
N PHE A 105 -28.83 8.23 13.81
CA PHE A 105 -28.64 9.64 13.42
C PHE A 105 -27.50 9.80 12.42
N GLU A 106 -26.35 9.16 12.65
CA GLU A 106 -25.20 9.22 11.74
C GLU A 106 -25.56 8.67 10.35
N ARG A 107 -26.23 7.51 10.29
CA ARG A 107 -26.77 6.94 9.04
C ARG A 107 -27.66 7.91 8.29
N TRP A 108 -28.59 8.52 9.02
CA TRP A 108 -29.54 9.44 8.45
C TRP A 108 -28.84 10.71 7.93
N ILE A 109 -27.89 11.27 8.68
CA ILE A 109 -27.08 12.43 8.29
C ILE A 109 -26.28 12.15 7.01
N ASP A 110 -25.67 10.96 6.91
CA ASP A 110 -24.83 10.57 5.77
C ASP A 110 -25.62 10.46 4.46
N VAL A 111 -26.87 10.02 4.52
CA VAL A 111 -27.73 9.91 3.33
C VAL A 111 -28.39 11.24 2.94
N ARG A 112 -28.13 12.36 3.62
CA ARG A 112 -28.73 13.66 3.23
C ARG A 112 -28.02 14.27 2.02
N THR A 113 -28.77 15.00 1.20
CA THR A 113 -28.19 15.72 0.05
C THR A 113 -27.18 16.78 0.51
N ILE A 114 -26.27 17.16 -0.39
CA ILE A 114 -25.21 18.16 -0.10
C ILE A 114 -25.83 19.48 0.40
N ASP A 115 -26.95 19.92 -0.21
CA ASP A 115 -27.69 21.11 0.19
C ASP A 115 -28.50 20.92 1.50
N GLY A 116 -28.73 19.67 1.91
CA GLY A 116 -29.38 19.30 3.15
C GLY A 116 -28.44 19.25 4.36
N LYS A 117 -27.13 19.11 4.16
CA LYS A 117 -26.14 19.06 5.25
C LYS A 117 -26.14 20.38 6.02
N SER A 118 -26.18 20.29 7.36
CA SER A 118 -26.27 21.44 8.25
C SER A 118 -25.29 21.25 9.39
N ASN A 119 -24.39 22.23 9.56
CA ASN A 119 -23.42 22.23 10.65
C ASN A 119 -24.11 22.14 12.03
N ASP A 120 -25.33 22.71 12.17
CA ASP A 120 -26.08 22.67 13.43
C ASP A 120 -26.47 21.23 13.82
N ILE A 121 -26.79 20.38 12.84
CA ILE A 121 -27.16 18.97 13.07
C ILE A 121 -25.92 18.18 13.47
N ASP A 122 -24.81 18.40 12.77
CA ASP A 122 -23.53 17.77 13.05
C ASP A 122 -23.01 18.16 14.44
N ASP A 123 -23.06 19.44 14.78
CA ASP A 123 -22.65 19.98 16.08
C ASP A 123 -23.52 19.41 17.21
N THR A 124 -24.84 19.34 17.01
CA THR A 124 -25.77 18.74 17.98
C THR A 124 -25.47 17.26 18.19
N HIS A 125 -25.24 16.50 17.11
CA HIS A 125 -24.87 15.08 17.19
C HIS A 125 -23.57 14.86 17.96
N ILE A 126 -22.57 15.71 17.72
CA ILE A 126 -21.29 15.70 18.43
C ILE A 126 -21.48 16.00 19.92
N GLN A 127 -22.29 16.99 20.28
CA GLN A 127 -22.58 17.33 21.66
C GLN A 127 -23.24 16.17 22.42
N LEU A 128 -24.23 15.51 21.81
CA LEU A 128 -24.89 14.35 22.39
C LEU A 128 -23.93 13.16 22.58
N ARG A 129 -23.03 12.91 21.63
CA ARG A 129 -21.97 11.90 21.77
C ARG A 129 -21.05 12.21 22.94
N ARG A 130 -20.60 13.47 23.08
CA ARG A 130 -19.73 13.90 24.20
C ARG A 130 -20.42 13.74 25.56
N LYS A 131 -21.71 14.06 25.66
CA LYS A 131 -22.49 13.84 26.88
C LYS A 131 -22.51 12.35 27.26
N LEU A 132 -22.76 11.47 26.29
CA LEU A 132 -22.76 10.03 26.52
C LEU A 132 -21.38 9.50 26.95
N THR A 133 -20.30 9.91 26.30
CA THR A 133 -18.92 9.54 26.69
C THR A 133 -18.59 10.00 28.11
N SER A 134 -18.91 11.25 28.46
CA SER A 134 -18.59 11.83 29.77
C SER A 134 -19.38 11.24 30.93
N GLN A 135 -20.66 10.89 30.74
CA GLN A 135 -21.52 10.42 31.83
C GLN A 135 -21.58 8.88 31.94
N ALA A 136 -21.30 8.13 30.88
CA ALA A 136 -21.34 6.67 30.90
C ALA A 136 -19.99 6.00 31.20
N GLY A 137 -18.92 6.78 31.45
CA GLY A 137 -17.61 6.26 31.83
C GLY A 137 -16.85 5.54 30.71
N PHE A 138 -17.30 5.68 29.46
CA PHE A 138 -16.58 5.19 28.29
C PHE A 138 -15.46 6.19 27.94
N GLY A 139 -14.22 5.72 27.74
CA GLY A 139 -13.12 6.59 27.28
C GLY A 139 -13.39 7.21 25.90
N SER A 140 -14.11 6.47 25.04
CA SER A 140 -14.68 6.90 23.76
C SER A 140 -15.86 5.99 23.41
N LEU A 141 -16.83 6.49 22.62
CA LEU A 141 -17.94 5.67 22.13
C LEU A 141 -17.55 4.95 20.83
N PRO A 142 -17.85 3.65 20.69
CA PRO A 142 -17.68 2.96 19.42
C PRO A 142 -18.50 3.64 18.32
N ARG A 143 -17.87 4.07 17.23
CA ARG A 143 -18.58 4.34 15.98
C ARG A 143 -18.90 3.02 15.30
N PHE A 144 -20.18 2.73 15.10
CA PHE A 144 -20.63 1.52 14.39
C PHE A 144 -20.53 1.62 12.86
N TYR A 145 -20.01 2.74 12.32
CA TYR A 145 -19.62 2.88 10.91
C TYR A 145 -18.12 2.71 10.69
N ASN A 146 -17.67 1.49 11.00
CA ASN A 146 -16.71 0.74 10.19
C ASN A 146 -16.84 -0.78 10.44
N ARG A 147 -18.02 -1.26 10.83
CA ARG A 147 -18.25 -2.69 11.14
C ARG A 147 -18.41 -3.59 9.89
N PHE A 148 -17.67 -3.28 8.83
CA PHE A 148 -17.24 -4.30 7.87
C PHE A 148 -15.74 -4.62 7.96
N LEU A 149 -14.95 -3.97 8.81
CA LEU A 149 -13.58 -4.40 9.14
C LEU A 149 -13.22 -4.07 10.60
N PHE A 150 -13.56 -5.02 11.49
CA PHE A 150 -12.86 -5.36 12.75
C PHE A 150 -12.53 -4.24 13.76
N THR A 151 -13.36 -4.10 14.79
CA THR A 151 -12.90 -3.77 16.15
C THR A 151 -12.13 -4.98 16.68
N ASP A 152 -10.92 -4.81 17.20
CA ASP A 152 -10.32 -5.58 18.32
C ASP A 152 -8.83 -5.16 18.43
N GLU A 153 -8.27 -5.17 19.65
CA GLU A 153 -6.83 -4.95 19.93
C GLU A 153 -5.92 -5.82 19.02
N ASP A 154 -6.46 -6.94 18.52
CA ASP A 154 -5.93 -7.82 17.48
C ASP A 154 -5.47 -7.12 16.19
N GLN A 155 -6.04 -5.97 15.79
CA GLN A 155 -5.61 -5.26 14.57
C GLN A 155 -4.28 -4.55 14.76
N VAL A 156 -4.02 -3.95 15.93
CA VAL A 156 -2.72 -3.34 16.22
C VAL A 156 -1.65 -4.42 16.21
N GLU A 157 -1.89 -5.55 16.89
CA GLU A 157 -0.98 -6.69 16.89
C GLU A 157 -0.71 -7.21 15.47
N LYS A 158 -1.76 -7.37 14.65
CA LYS A 158 -1.62 -7.78 13.25
C LYS A 158 -0.82 -6.81 12.39
N TYR A 159 -1.00 -5.50 12.57
CA TYR A 159 -0.19 -4.50 11.88
C TYR A 159 1.26 -4.48 12.39
N MET A 160 1.49 -4.76 13.68
CA MET A 160 2.83 -4.91 14.25
C MET A 160 3.54 -6.16 13.71
N GLU A 161 2.84 -7.29 13.55
CA GLU A 161 3.38 -8.48 12.89
C GLU A 161 3.80 -8.16 11.44
N LYS A 162 2.90 -7.55 10.67
CA LYS A 162 3.18 -7.11 9.30
C LYS A 162 4.32 -6.10 9.22
N PHE A 163 4.47 -5.26 10.25
CA PHE A 163 5.54 -4.28 10.34
C PHE A 163 6.90 -4.94 10.56
N MET A 164 6.97 -5.94 11.44
CA MET A 164 8.18 -6.73 11.64
C MET A 164 8.57 -7.49 10.37
N GLU A 165 7.59 -8.09 9.68
CA GLU A 165 7.80 -8.71 8.36
C GLU A 165 8.27 -7.70 7.31
N GLN A 166 7.74 -6.47 7.33
CA GLN A 166 8.14 -5.40 6.42
C GLN A 166 9.57 -4.94 6.69
N GLN A 167 9.96 -4.75 7.95
CA GLN A 167 11.33 -4.42 8.33
C GLN A 167 12.31 -5.52 7.91
N GLN A 168 11.94 -6.80 8.09
CA GLN A 168 12.76 -7.91 7.63
C GLN A 168 12.89 -7.91 6.10
N ARG A 169 11.80 -7.68 5.37
CA ARG A 169 11.85 -7.56 3.89
C ARG A 169 12.72 -6.39 3.43
N GLU A 170 12.66 -5.25 4.10
CA GLU A 170 13.55 -4.12 3.82
C GLU A 170 15.03 -4.46 4.09
N ASN A 171 15.32 -5.36 5.03
CA ASN A 171 16.67 -5.85 5.32
C ASN A 171 17.16 -6.87 4.29
N ASP A 172 16.29 -7.78 3.82
CA ASP A 172 16.66 -8.91 2.96
C ASP A 172 17.09 -8.49 1.54
N ARG A 173 16.90 -7.22 1.15
CA ARG A 173 17.34 -6.57 -0.11
C ARG A 173 16.93 -7.21 -1.43
N TYR A 174 16.47 -8.45 -1.43
CA TYR A 174 15.91 -9.14 -2.57
C TYR A 174 14.63 -9.88 -2.16
N LEU A 175 13.56 -9.67 -2.93
CA LEU A 175 12.35 -10.47 -2.82
C LEU A 175 12.41 -11.57 -3.87
N TYR A 176 12.61 -12.80 -3.41
CA TYR A 176 12.61 -13.96 -4.29
C TYR A 176 11.17 -14.40 -4.55
N VAL A 177 10.72 -14.25 -5.80
CA VAL A 177 9.40 -14.72 -6.23
C VAL A 177 9.55 -15.90 -7.18
N LYS A 178 8.75 -16.94 -6.94
CA LYS A 178 8.73 -18.15 -7.77
C LYS A 178 8.16 -17.84 -9.15
N ASN A 179 8.95 -18.08 -10.20
CA ASN A 179 8.44 -18.07 -11.57
C ASN A 179 7.60 -19.34 -11.81
N PHE A 180 6.29 -19.18 -11.91
CA PHE A 180 5.35 -20.29 -12.12
C PHE A 180 5.18 -20.70 -13.59
N ASN A 181 5.68 -19.91 -14.55
CA ASN A 181 5.49 -20.12 -15.99
C ASN A 181 6.71 -20.77 -16.67
N ARG A 182 7.74 -21.15 -15.90
CA ARG A 182 8.90 -21.84 -16.45
C ARG A 182 8.53 -23.27 -16.83
N THR A 183 8.67 -23.59 -18.11
CA THR A 183 8.44 -24.94 -18.65
C THR A 183 9.72 -25.62 -19.15
N THR A 184 10.87 -24.92 -19.13
CA THR A 184 12.15 -25.43 -19.64
C THR A 184 12.91 -26.22 -18.56
N ASN A 185 13.56 -27.30 -18.99
CA ASN A 185 14.49 -28.10 -18.17
C ASN A 185 15.93 -27.56 -18.22
N GLU A 186 16.16 -26.42 -18.89
CA GLU A 186 17.47 -25.79 -18.95
C GLU A 186 17.90 -25.34 -17.54
N ILE A 187 19.21 -25.24 -17.31
CA ILE A 187 19.76 -24.80 -16.03
C ILE A 187 19.45 -23.30 -15.87
N SER A 188 19.01 -22.90 -14.67
CA SER A 188 18.75 -21.49 -14.39
C SER A 188 20.04 -20.69 -14.27
N MET A 189 19.98 -19.37 -14.34
CA MET A 189 21.17 -18.56 -14.11
C MET A 189 21.75 -18.81 -12.71
N GLU A 190 20.88 -18.92 -11.70
CA GLU A 190 21.27 -19.25 -10.34
C GLU A 190 22.00 -20.61 -10.29
N GLY A 191 21.55 -21.58 -11.10
CA GLY A 191 22.21 -22.86 -11.29
C GLY A 191 23.58 -22.72 -11.96
N LEU A 192 23.69 -21.92 -13.03
CA LEU A 192 24.94 -21.67 -13.75
C LEU A 192 25.96 -20.93 -12.87
N ILE A 193 25.56 -19.89 -12.11
CA ILE A 193 26.41 -19.21 -11.13
C ILE A 193 26.99 -20.21 -10.12
N LYS A 194 26.18 -21.18 -9.70
CA LYS A 194 26.60 -22.22 -8.76
C LYS A 194 27.58 -23.20 -9.42
N GLU A 195 27.33 -23.61 -10.66
CA GLU A 195 28.25 -24.46 -11.44
C GLU A 195 29.59 -23.77 -11.72
N TRP A 196 29.57 -22.48 -12.02
CA TRP A 196 30.76 -21.65 -12.23
C TRP A 196 31.49 -21.29 -10.93
N LYS A 197 30.92 -21.70 -9.78
CA LYS A 197 31.52 -21.52 -8.45
C LYS A 197 31.86 -20.07 -8.12
N TRP A 198 31.11 -19.10 -8.67
CA TRP A 198 31.39 -17.67 -8.44
C TRP A 198 31.40 -17.32 -6.95
N HIS A 199 30.54 -17.96 -6.15
CA HIS A 199 30.55 -17.80 -4.69
C HIS A 199 31.86 -18.27 -4.05
N GLU A 200 32.40 -19.42 -4.44
CA GLU A 200 33.68 -19.93 -3.91
C GLU A 200 34.86 -19.08 -4.38
N ASN A 201 34.84 -18.64 -5.64
CA ASN A 201 35.87 -17.79 -6.22
C ASN A 201 35.97 -16.45 -5.48
N ILE A 202 34.84 -15.80 -5.21
CA ILE A 202 34.82 -14.54 -4.44
C ILE A 202 35.28 -14.78 -2.99
N LEU A 203 34.92 -15.90 -2.36
CA LEU A 203 35.39 -16.22 -1.00
C LEU A 203 36.90 -16.54 -0.92
N SER A 204 37.50 -17.02 -2.01
CA SER A 204 38.93 -17.34 -2.09
C SER A 204 39.81 -16.09 -2.07
N LEU A 205 39.23 -14.96 -2.48
CA LEU A 205 39.78 -13.62 -2.33
C LEU A 205 39.60 -13.22 -0.85
N LYS A 206 40.54 -13.67 0.01
CA LYS A 206 40.41 -13.65 1.48
C LYS A 206 40.69 -12.31 2.18
N ASP A 207 41.33 -11.35 1.52
CA ASP A 207 41.87 -10.14 2.17
C ASP A 207 41.00 -8.87 2.01
N PHE A 208 39.72 -8.99 1.69
CA PHE A 208 38.99 -7.88 1.05
C PHE A 208 38.20 -7.00 2.03
N MET A 209 37.71 -7.54 3.16
CA MET A 209 36.85 -6.81 4.11
C MET A 209 36.98 -7.35 5.55
N ASN A 210 37.48 -6.53 6.50
CA ASN A 210 37.53 -6.89 7.93
C ASN A 210 36.28 -6.48 8.73
N VAL A 211 35.38 -5.68 8.14
CA VAL A 211 34.26 -5.03 8.85
C VAL A 211 32.96 -5.82 8.73
N VAL A 212 32.75 -6.53 7.62
CA VAL A 212 31.53 -7.31 7.33
C VAL A 212 31.95 -8.74 7.01
N ASP A 213 31.15 -9.72 7.44
CA ASP A 213 31.35 -11.13 7.09
C ASP A 213 31.45 -11.29 5.57
N LEU A 214 32.56 -11.88 5.12
CA LEU A 214 32.85 -12.13 3.71
C LEU A 214 31.74 -12.92 3.01
N LYS A 215 31.05 -13.83 3.72
CA LYS A 215 29.91 -14.58 3.18
C LYS A 215 28.72 -13.68 2.88
N VAL A 216 28.45 -12.72 3.75
CA VAL A 216 27.37 -11.74 3.57
C VAL A 216 27.70 -10.83 2.39
N CYS A 217 28.94 -10.32 2.32
CA CYS A 217 29.40 -9.51 1.18
C CYS A 217 29.28 -10.27 -0.14
N THR A 218 29.75 -11.52 -0.19
CA THR A 218 29.69 -12.36 -1.40
C THR A 218 28.25 -12.57 -1.86
N SER A 219 27.34 -12.86 -0.91
CA SER A 219 25.92 -13.06 -1.21
C SER A 219 25.27 -11.78 -1.74
N LEU A 220 25.61 -10.61 -1.17
CA LEU A 220 25.11 -9.31 -1.64
C LEU A 220 25.65 -8.93 -3.03
N MET A 221 26.92 -9.22 -3.30
CA MET A 221 27.52 -8.99 -4.62
C MET A 221 26.85 -9.85 -5.69
N LEU A 222 26.72 -11.16 -5.44
CA LEU A 222 26.09 -12.08 -6.39
C LEU A 222 24.62 -11.76 -6.64
N SER A 223 23.85 -11.45 -5.60
CA SER A 223 22.45 -11.02 -5.75
C SER A 223 22.31 -9.71 -6.53
N THR A 224 23.25 -8.78 -6.33
CA THR A 224 23.30 -7.55 -7.14
C THR A 224 23.58 -7.86 -8.60
N ILE A 225 24.58 -8.71 -8.89
CA ILE A 225 24.91 -9.13 -10.26
C ILE A 225 23.72 -9.83 -10.91
N MET A 226 23.08 -10.77 -10.22
CA MET A 226 21.87 -11.46 -10.71
C MET A 226 20.75 -10.47 -11.04
N SER A 227 20.49 -9.50 -10.17
CA SER A 227 19.50 -8.44 -10.39
C SER A 227 19.83 -7.54 -11.58
N MET A 228 21.12 -7.32 -11.84
CA MET A 228 21.60 -6.54 -12.97
C MET A 228 21.49 -7.31 -14.28
N CYS A 229 21.86 -8.59 -14.29
CA CYS A 229 21.65 -9.49 -15.42
C CYS A 229 20.15 -9.66 -15.74
N ALA A 230 19.26 -9.51 -14.74
CA ALA A 230 17.82 -9.61 -14.93
C ALA A 230 17.22 -8.43 -15.71
N GLN A 231 17.96 -7.33 -15.86
CA GLN A 231 17.50 -6.11 -16.58
C GLN A 231 17.64 -6.21 -18.11
N GLY A 232 18.19 -7.31 -18.63
CA GLY A 232 18.24 -7.60 -20.06
C GLY A 232 19.52 -7.14 -20.76
N GLU A 233 19.41 -6.79 -22.04
CA GLU A 233 20.53 -6.56 -22.97
C GLU A 233 21.14 -5.14 -22.89
N GLU A 234 20.65 -4.26 -22.02
CA GLU A 234 21.19 -2.90 -21.90
C GLU A 234 22.56 -2.89 -21.23
N LEU A 235 23.53 -2.25 -21.89
CA LEU A 235 24.85 -1.95 -21.32
C LEU A 235 24.68 -1.06 -20.08
N ILE A 236 25.09 -1.56 -18.93
CA ILE A 236 25.01 -0.82 -17.67
C ILE A 236 26.21 0.14 -17.57
N PRO A 237 25.98 1.45 -17.36
CA PRO A 237 27.08 2.39 -17.14
C PRO A 237 27.95 1.97 -15.95
N ALA A 238 29.28 2.04 -16.10
CA ALA A 238 30.23 1.60 -15.08
C ALA A 238 30.00 2.27 -13.71
N THR A 239 29.65 3.55 -13.70
CA THR A 239 29.33 4.29 -12.47
C THR A 239 28.07 3.78 -11.78
N THR A 240 27.06 3.37 -12.55
CA THR A 240 25.84 2.75 -12.03
C THR A 240 26.14 1.35 -11.50
N PHE A 241 27.01 0.60 -12.18
CA PHE A 241 27.45 -0.72 -11.74
C PHE A 241 28.19 -0.65 -10.40
N GLN A 242 29.16 0.24 -10.27
CA GLN A 242 29.90 0.50 -9.04
C GLN A 242 28.98 0.92 -7.88
N PHE A 243 28.06 1.85 -8.15
CA PHE A 243 27.08 2.30 -7.16
C PHE A 243 26.21 1.14 -6.66
N ARG A 244 25.67 0.32 -7.58
CA ARG A 244 24.80 -0.80 -7.24
C ARG A 244 25.53 -1.89 -6.47
N LEU A 245 26.82 -2.14 -6.72
CA LEU A 245 27.62 -3.07 -5.92
C LEU A 245 27.95 -2.55 -4.52
N ALA A 246 28.32 -1.26 -4.40
CA ALA A 246 28.76 -0.69 -3.13
C ALA A 246 27.60 -0.43 -2.15
N ASN A 247 26.48 0.08 -2.66
CA ASN A 247 25.37 0.55 -1.84
C ASN A 247 24.75 -0.53 -0.90
N PRO A 248 24.58 -1.80 -1.34
CA PRO A 248 24.18 -2.90 -0.47
C PRO A 248 25.08 -3.09 0.74
N ILE A 249 26.39 -3.13 0.51
CA ILE A 249 27.39 -3.39 1.54
C ILE A 249 27.47 -2.20 2.52
N LEU A 250 27.51 -0.97 2.01
CA LEU A 250 27.54 0.23 2.84
C LEU A 250 26.32 0.33 3.76
N ASN A 251 25.14 0.02 3.26
CA ASN A 251 23.94 0.05 4.09
C ASN A 251 23.95 -1.06 5.16
N VAL A 252 24.51 -2.25 4.88
CA VAL A 252 24.71 -3.28 5.92
C VAL A 252 25.68 -2.80 7.00
N ILE A 253 26.79 -2.16 6.62
CA ILE A 253 27.72 -1.54 7.57
C ILE A 253 26.99 -0.50 8.42
N SER A 254 26.16 0.35 7.79
CA SER A 254 25.34 1.34 8.49
C SER A 254 24.38 0.68 9.49
N GLN A 255 23.70 -0.39 9.09
CA GLN A 255 22.80 -1.15 9.97
C GLN A 255 23.54 -1.81 11.14
N MET A 256 24.69 -2.43 10.90
CA MET A 256 25.53 -3.02 11.95
C MET A 256 25.99 -1.96 12.96
N PHE A 257 26.39 -0.78 12.46
CA PHE A 257 26.76 0.35 13.30
C PHE A 257 25.55 0.81 14.13
N VAL A 258 24.39 0.99 13.51
CA VAL A 258 23.12 1.35 14.16
C VAL A 258 22.76 0.37 15.28
N GLN A 259 22.80 -0.93 15.02
CA GLN A 259 22.49 -1.96 16.01
C GLN A 259 23.47 -1.94 17.20
N LYS A 260 24.75 -1.62 16.95
CA LYS A 260 25.79 -1.58 17.97
C LYS A 260 25.73 -0.30 18.81
N VAL A 261 25.34 0.82 18.20
CA VAL A 261 25.23 2.13 18.86
C VAL A 261 23.90 2.30 19.58
N SER A 262 22.82 1.73 19.06
CA SER A 262 21.49 1.83 19.64
C SER A 262 20.74 0.51 19.51
N LYS A 263 20.81 -0.33 20.55
CA LYS A 263 19.90 -1.48 20.71
C LYS A 263 18.43 -1.06 20.75
N THR A 264 18.17 0.22 21.03
CA THR A 264 16.85 0.82 21.14
C THR A 264 16.31 1.30 19.78
N ALA A 265 17.09 1.32 18.70
CA ALA A 265 16.65 1.85 17.40
C ALA A 265 15.43 1.11 16.83
N ALA A 266 15.48 -0.23 16.81
CA ALA A 266 14.35 -1.05 16.39
C ALA A 266 13.16 -0.89 17.34
N LYS A 267 13.41 -0.79 18.64
CA LYS A 267 12.37 -0.52 19.65
C LYS A 267 11.68 0.83 19.40
N ILE A 268 12.43 1.89 19.13
CA ILE A 268 11.90 3.23 18.81
C ILE A 268 11.04 3.20 17.55
N GLN A 269 11.46 2.47 16.51
CA GLN A 269 10.67 2.28 15.29
C GLN A 269 9.37 1.53 15.55
N ASN A 270 9.40 0.51 16.41
CA ASN A 270 8.22 -0.26 16.78
C ASN A 270 7.26 0.58 17.64
N ASP A 271 7.78 1.29 18.64
CA ASP A 271 7.00 2.11 19.56
C ASP A 271 6.35 3.32 18.86
N ILE A 272 7.03 3.94 17.88
CA ILE A 272 6.41 5.04 17.10
C ILE A 272 5.40 4.48 16.10
N PHE A 273 5.66 3.31 15.49
CA PHE A 273 4.73 2.71 14.53
C PHE A 273 3.45 2.23 15.22
N SER A 274 3.53 1.70 16.44
CA SER A 274 2.35 1.27 17.21
C SER A 274 1.41 2.43 17.54
N ARG A 275 1.92 3.66 17.73
CA ARG A 275 1.08 4.85 17.85
C ARG A 275 0.64 5.43 16.51
N TYR A 276 1.50 5.33 15.51
CA TYR A 276 1.17 5.78 14.16
C TYR A 276 -0.01 5.01 13.58
N ILE A 277 -0.11 3.70 13.86
CA ILE A 277 -1.20 2.88 13.32
C ILE A 277 -2.58 3.30 13.85
N GLU A 278 -2.64 3.96 15.01
CA GLU A 278 -3.87 4.54 15.56
C GLU A 278 -4.53 5.51 14.56
N TYR A 279 -3.75 6.19 13.71
CA TYR A 279 -4.29 7.03 12.63
C TYR A 279 -5.27 6.30 11.72
N PHE A 280 -4.99 5.04 11.43
CA PHE A 280 -5.75 4.20 10.50
C PHE A 280 -6.89 3.45 11.19
N LEU A 281 -6.82 3.34 12.53
CA LEU A 281 -7.78 2.59 13.34
C LEU A 281 -8.78 3.52 14.04
N ASP A 282 -8.40 4.75 14.37
CA ASP A 282 -9.23 5.76 15.02
C ASP A 282 -9.58 6.92 14.06
N PRO A 283 -10.84 6.98 13.59
CA PRO A 283 -11.33 8.07 12.75
C PRO A 283 -11.28 9.47 13.38
N GLU A 284 -11.21 9.60 14.71
CA GLU A 284 -11.07 10.93 15.35
C GLU A 284 -9.68 11.52 15.09
N ILE A 285 -8.64 10.67 15.09
CA ILE A 285 -7.27 11.09 14.82
C ILE A 285 -7.14 11.56 13.37
N SER A 286 -7.66 10.79 12.42
CA SER A 286 -7.59 11.14 10.98
C SER A 286 -8.44 12.36 10.60
N ARG A 287 -9.48 12.72 11.38
CA ARG A 287 -10.22 13.99 11.21
C ARG A 287 -9.44 15.21 11.69
N GLN A 288 -8.61 15.05 12.72
CA GLN A 288 -7.89 16.15 13.35
C GLN A 288 -6.52 16.40 12.72
N TYR A 289 -5.89 15.35 12.19
CA TYR A 289 -4.51 15.39 11.71
C TYR A 289 -4.40 14.85 10.28
N THR A 290 -3.49 15.43 9.51
CA THR A 290 -2.92 14.72 8.35
C THR A 290 -2.00 13.58 8.84
N VAL A 291 -1.74 12.60 7.97
CA VAL A 291 -0.80 11.49 8.24
C VAL A 291 0.56 12.01 8.73
N ARG A 292 1.08 13.06 8.05
CA ARG A 292 2.35 13.71 8.41
C ARG A 292 2.28 14.34 9.79
N GLU A 293 1.19 15.03 10.10
CA GLU A 293 1.01 15.69 11.39
C GLU A 293 0.90 14.71 12.53
N TRP A 294 0.15 13.62 12.34
CA TRP A 294 0.06 12.56 13.35
C TRP A 294 1.41 11.91 13.60
N TRP A 295 2.18 11.58 12.54
CA TRP A 295 3.54 11.08 12.69
C TRP A 295 4.45 12.04 13.48
N MET A 296 4.37 13.33 13.18
CA MET A 296 5.11 14.35 13.91
C MET A 296 4.65 14.45 15.38
N HIS A 297 3.36 14.30 15.65
CA HIS A 297 2.80 14.26 17.00
C HIS A 297 3.30 13.05 17.78
N CYS A 298 3.23 11.84 17.21
CA CYS A 298 3.78 10.62 17.80
C CYS A 298 5.26 10.78 18.15
N ALA A 299 6.05 11.32 17.22
CA ALA A 299 7.47 11.57 17.44
C ALA A 299 7.72 12.59 18.57
N ALA A 300 6.94 13.66 18.62
CA ALA A 300 7.07 14.71 19.62
C ALA A 300 6.73 14.22 21.04
N ASP A 301 5.63 13.46 21.17
CA ASP A 301 5.20 12.86 22.44
C ASP A 301 6.24 11.90 23.01
N MET A 302 6.92 11.17 22.13
CA MET A 302 7.97 10.22 22.50
C MET A 302 9.36 10.89 22.62
N HIS A 303 9.46 12.20 22.39
CA HIS A 303 10.70 12.96 22.40
C HIS A 303 11.78 12.43 21.46
N ILE A 304 11.38 11.95 20.27
CA ILE A 304 12.28 11.41 19.24
C ILE A 304 12.22 12.25 17.95
N SER A 305 13.28 12.18 17.16
CA SER A 305 13.31 12.83 15.84
C SER A 305 12.33 12.12 14.88
N PRO A 306 11.41 12.84 14.20
CA PRO A 306 10.49 12.22 13.23
C PRO A 306 11.21 11.66 12.00
N LEU A 307 12.47 12.07 11.78
CA LEU A 307 13.32 11.52 10.74
C LEU A 307 13.87 10.14 11.08
N LEU A 308 13.83 9.71 12.35
CA LEU A 308 14.41 8.45 12.84
C LEU A 308 15.84 8.22 12.31
N LYS A 309 16.54 9.30 11.92
CA LYS A 309 17.83 9.26 11.25
C LYS A 309 18.88 9.11 12.32
N LEU A 310 19.54 7.96 12.32
CA LEU A 310 20.67 7.71 13.21
C LEU A 310 21.94 8.35 12.63
N PRO A 311 22.90 8.74 13.48
CA PRO A 311 24.16 9.31 13.03
C PRO A 311 24.88 8.38 12.03
N PHE A 312 25.54 8.97 11.01
CA PHE A 312 26.32 8.24 9.99
C PHE A 312 25.51 7.26 9.11
N SER A 313 24.22 7.54 8.89
CA SER A 313 23.39 6.72 8.00
C SER A 313 23.80 6.77 6.52
N ASP A 314 24.52 7.82 6.10
CA ASP A 314 24.95 8.04 4.71
C ASP A 314 26.48 8.12 4.62
N PHE A 315 27.05 7.33 3.71
CA PHE A 315 28.47 7.41 3.35
C PHE A 315 28.69 8.44 2.24
N SER A 316 29.85 9.09 2.26
CA SER A 316 30.24 10.07 1.25
C SER A 316 30.31 9.44 -0.16
N SER A 317 30.25 10.29 -1.19
CA SER A 317 30.40 9.87 -2.59
C SER A 317 31.72 9.14 -2.81
N GLU A 318 32.80 9.64 -2.20
CA GLU A 318 34.16 9.15 -2.40
C GLU A 318 34.32 7.73 -1.85
N ILE A 319 33.81 7.46 -0.64
CA ILE A 319 33.85 6.11 -0.04
C ILE A 319 33.10 5.12 -0.93
N ARG A 320 31.95 5.54 -1.47
CA ARG A 320 31.11 4.69 -2.32
C ARG A 320 31.77 4.40 -3.67
N GLU A 321 32.44 5.38 -4.26
CA GLU A 321 33.20 5.22 -5.50
C GLU A 321 34.41 4.30 -5.30
N GLN A 322 35.20 4.52 -4.24
CA GLN A 322 36.35 3.68 -3.92
C GLN A 322 35.93 2.22 -3.68
N LEU A 323 34.92 2.00 -2.84
CA LEU A 323 34.40 0.67 -2.58
C LEU A 323 33.80 0.05 -3.84
N GLY A 324 33.03 0.81 -4.62
CA GLY A 324 32.41 0.31 -5.85
C GLY A 324 33.44 -0.10 -6.90
N SER A 325 34.49 0.69 -7.08
CA SER A 325 35.62 0.39 -7.97
C SER A 325 36.34 -0.89 -7.55
N PHE A 326 36.65 -1.01 -6.26
CA PHE A 326 37.26 -2.20 -5.69
C PHE A 326 36.39 -3.46 -5.88
N LEU A 327 35.11 -3.40 -5.52
CA LEU A 327 34.19 -4.53 -5.72
C LEU A 327 34.05 -4.89 -7.19
N THR A 328 34.12 -3.91 -8.09
CA THR A 328 34.11 -4.18 -9.54
C THR A 328 35.33 -5.00 -9.95
N SER A 329 36.54 -4.66 -9.49
CA SER A 329 37.73 -5.48 -9.78
C SER A 329 37.59 -6.93 -9.27
N VAL A 330 37.06 -7.12 -8.06
CA VAL A 330 36.81 -8.44 -7.47
C VAL A 330 35.85 -9.26 -8.32
N VAL A 331 34.73 -8.65 -8.75
CA VAL A 331 33.74 -9.32 -9.59
C VAL A 331 34.34 -9.70 -10.94
N MET A 332 35.08 -8.79 -11.58
CA MET A 332 35.69 -9.05 -12.88
C MET A 332 36.76 -10.16 -12.83
N GLU A 333 37.47 -10.29 -11.70
CA GLU A 333 38.46 -11.35 -11.50
C GLU A 333 37.80 -12.70 -11.20
N ALA A 334 36.79 -12.72 -10.31
CA ALA A 334 36.20 -13.96 -9.79
C ALA A 334 35.04 -14.52 -10.64
N CYS A 335 34.30 -13.68 -11.36
CA CYS A 335 33.08 -14.04 -12.10
C CYS A 335 33.35 -14.15 -13.61
N GLN A 336 34.21 -15.10 -13.99
CA GLN A 336 34.53 -15.36 -15.39
C GLN A 336 33.49 -16.28 -16.03
N LEU A 337 33.18 -16.02 -17.31
CA LEU A 337 32.26 -16.83 -18.11
C LEU A 337 33.04 -17.87 -18.94
N PRO A 338 32.64 -19.16 -18.93
CA PRO A 338 33.17 -20.13 -19.87
C PRO A 338 32.77 -19.77 -21.30
N THR A 339 33.67 -20.00 -22.26
CA THR A 339 33.59 -19.60 -23.68
C THR A 339 32.40 -20.18 -24.47
N GLU A 340 31.67 -21.15 -23.91
CA GLU A 340 30.45 -21.73 -24.49
C GLU A 340 29.25 -21.51 -23.57
N SER A 341 28.62 -20.34 -23.60
CA SER A 341 27.44 -20.05 -22.77
C SER A 341 26.18 -19.81 -23.60
N ARG A 342 25.11 -20.54 -23.23
CA ARG A 342 23.76 -20.50 -23.80
C ARG A 342 22.92 -19.35 -23.19
N PRO A 343 21.82 -18.92 -23.85
CA PRO A 343 20.97 -17.84 -23.35
C PRO A 343 20.27 -18.15 -22.02
N ILE A 344 20.02 -17.10 -21.25
CA ILE A 344 19.81 -17.11 -19.79
C ILE A 344 18.49 -16.39 -19.44
N PHE A 345 17.74 -16.88 -18.45
CA PHE A 345 16.52 -16.24 -17.92
C PHE A 345 16.59 -16.06 -16.39
N LEU A 346 16.07 -14.93 -15.89
CA LEU A 346 16.22 -14.47 -14.49
C LEU A 346 14.89 -13.99 -13.87
N SER A 347 14.84 -13.99 -12.54
CA SER A 347 13.75 -13.48 -11.69
C SER A 347 14.10 -12.12 -11.10
N LEU A 348 13.09 -11.28 -10.82
CA LEU A 348 13.22 -9.84 -10.54
C LEU A 348 12.73 -9.45 -9.13
N THR A 349 13.37 -8.44 -8.54
CA THR A 349 13.15 -7.93 -7.16
C THR A 349 12.47 -6.57 -7.17
N VAL A 350 11.38 -6.45 -6.39
CA VAL A 350 10.69 -5.18 -6.10
C VAL A 350 10.03 -5.30 -4.73
N TYR A 351 10.01 -4.21 -3.98
CA TYR A 351 9.30 -4.13 -2.71
C TYR A 351 7.91 -3.61 -2.88
N PHE A 352 6.96 -4.27 -2.24
CA PHE A 352 5.67 -3.66 -1.90
C PHE A 352 5.60 -3.50 -0.40
N LEU A 353 4.94 -2.43 0.03
CA LEU A 353 4.65 -2.24 1.43
C LEU A 353 3.34 -2.96 1.77
N GLN A 354 3.36 -3.80 2.80
CA GLN A 354 2.14 -4.42 3.34
C GLN A 354 1.64 -3.70 4.60
N THR A 355 2.40 -2.72 5.07
CA THR A 355 2.02 -1.76 6.11
C THR A 355 1.90 -0.37 5.48
N PRO A 356 1.15 0.55 6.09
CA PRO A 356 1.13 1.93 5.62
C PRO A 356 2.56 2.47 5.48
N PRO A 357 2.86 3.27 4.45
CA PRO A 357 4.18 3.85 4.29
C PRO A 357 4.49 4.83 5.41
N ARG A 358 5.78 4.99 5.67
CA ARG A 358 6.27 6.12 6.44
C ARG A 358 6.02 7.43 5.66
N PRO A 359 5.46 8.47 6.29
CA PRO A 359 5.12 9.68 5.56
C PRO A 359 6.35 10.46 5.08
N TRP A 360 6.20 11.14 3.94
CA TRP A 360 7.01 12.27 3.54
C TRP A 360 6.81 13.44 4.50
N LEU A 361 7.91 13.98 5.00
CA LEU A 361 7.93 15.09 5.94
C LEU A 361 8.24 16.41 5.23
N ASP A 362 8.41 17.48 6.02
CA ASP A 362 8.84 18.79 5.53
C ASP A 362 10.13 18.66 4.68
N CYS A 363 10.21 19.46 3.61
CA CYS A 363 11.29 19.43 2.62
C CYS A 363 11.44 18.11 1.84
N GLY A 364 10.46 17.20 1.90
CA GLY A 364 10.49 15.93 1.18
C GLY A 364 11.49 14.93 1.78
N GLU A 365 11.74 15.05 3.07
CA GLU A 365 12.60 14.14 3.84
C GLU A 365 11.79 12.95 4.38
N GLY A 366 12.48 11.90 4.81
CA GLY A 366 11.86 10.64 5.22
C GLY A 366 11.60 9.75 4.00
N GLY A 367 10.33 9.53 3.69
CA GLY A 367 9.92 8.65 2.59
C GLY A 367 9.81 7.20 3.03
N PRO A 368 9.25 6.35 2.17
CA PRO A 368 8.20 5.43 2.60
C PRO A 368 8.71 4.21 3.36
N TYR A 369 10.02 3.96 3.32
CA TYR A 369 10.68 2.86 3.99
C TYR A 369 11.05 3.23 5.43
N TYR A 370 11.04 2.23 6.31
CA TYR A 370 11.32 2.41 7.72
C TYR A 370 12.81 2.29 8.04
N GLY A 371 13.54 1.46 7.29
CA GLY A 371 14.96 1.23 7.45
C GLY A 371 15.86 2.23 6.71
N CYS A 372 15.34 3.00 5.76
CA CYS A 372 16.12 3.99 5.02
C CYS A 372 15.30 5.20 4.56
N CYS A 373 15.97 6.34 4.34
CA CYS A 373 15.34 7.50 3.72
C CYS A 373 15.40 7.39 2.20
N SER A 374 14.42 7.96 1.52
CA SER A 374 14.35 8.02 0.05
C SER A 374 14.28 9.47 -0.44
N ASN A 375 14.62 9.66 -1.71
CA ASN A 375 14.46 10.95 -2.37
C ASN A 375 13.02 11.09 -2.89
N VAL A 376 12.36 12.21 -2.57
CA VAL A 376 10.98 12.48 -3.02
C VAL A 376 10.93 12.78 -4.51
N LEU A 377 11.94 13.46 -5.05
CA LEU A 377 12.08 13.70 -6.49
C LEU A 377 12.91 12.61 -7.13
N ARG A 378 12.41 12.06 -8.24
CA ARG A 378 13.11 11.12 -9.10
C ARG A 378 14.31 11.81 -9.74
N PHE A 379 15.33 10.99 -10.00
CA PHE A 379 16.49 11.41 -10.75
C PHE A 379 16.10 11.83 -12.17
N HIS A 380 16.75 12.88 -12.68
CA HIS A 380 16.54 13.31 -14.05
C HIS A 380 17.55 12.58 -14.97
N PRO A 381 17.11 11.71 -15.90
CA PRO A 381 18.02 10.92 -16.73
C PRO A 381 18.95 11.81 -17.56
N ASP A 382 18.44 12.92 -18.11
CA ASP A 382 19.26 13.83 -18.94
C ASP A 382 20.21 14.73 -18.13
N TYR A 383 20.05 14.82 -16.81
CA TYR A 383 20.88 15.68 -15.95
C TYR A 383 21.46 14.89 -14.77
N PRO A 384 22.30 13.89 -15.03
CA PRO A 384 22.70 12.93 -14.00
C PRO A 384 23.60 13.51 -12.91
N MET A 385 24.26 14.63 -13.21
CA MET A 385 25.12 15.35 -12.27
C MET A 385 24.33 16.28 -11.34
N ILE A 386 23.05 16.53 -11.61
CA ILE A 386 22.23 17.45 -10.81
C ILE A 386 21.46 16.68 -9.75
N ASN A 387 21.73 16.98 -8.49
CA ASN A 387 20.89 16.51 -7.39
C ASN A 387 19.62 17.36 -7.29
N VAL A 388 18.56 16.92 -7.99
CA VAL A 388 17.27 17.63 -8.07
C VAL A 388 16.66 17.86 -6.68
N ASN A 389 16.83 16.93 -5.74
CA ASN A 389 16.31 17.07 -4.38
C ASN A 389 17.06 18.14 -3.57
N TYR A 390 18.39 18.24 -3.75
CA TYR A 390 19.18 19.32 -3.17
C TYR A 390 18.75 20.68 -3.73
N GLU A 391 18.57 20.76 -5.05
CA GLU A 391 18.13 21.97 -5.74
C GLU A 391 16.71 22.41 -5.33
N MET A 392 15.80 21.46 -5.14
CA MET A 392 14.46 21.71 -4.58
C MET A 392 14.57 22.29 -3.17
N ARG A 393 15.31 21.64 -2.28
CA ARG A 393 15.47 22.07 -0.87
C ARG A 393 16.04 23.48 -0.77
N LYS A 394 17.01 23.84 -1.62
CA LYS A 394 17.60 25.19 -1.68
C LYS A 394 16.59 26.26 -2.10
N ARG A 395 15.58 25.91 -2.91
CA ARG A 395 14.58 26.85 -3.44
C ARG A 395 13.37 27.05 -2.54
N LEU A 396 13.17 26.19 -1.54
CA LEU A 396 12.10 26.36 -0.56
C LEU A 396 12.40 27.57 0.34
N LYS A 397 11.50 28.56 0.35
CA LYS A 397 11.58 29.76 1.20
C LYS A 397 11.34 29.43 2.67
N SER A 398 10.56 28.40 2.95
CA SER A 398 10.34 27.87 4.30
C SER A 398 10.14 26.35 4.26
N ARG A 399 10.47 25.66 5.35
CA ARG A 399 10.27 24.19 5.46
C ARG A 399 8.81 23.77 5.26
N LYS A 400 7.87 24.67 5.58
CA LYS A 400 6.42 24.44 5.50
C LYS A 400 5.84 24.67 4.11
N GLN A 401 6.56 25.36 3.21
CA GLN A 401 6.04 25.85 1.94
C GLN A 401 5.41 24.75 1.06
N ALA A 402 6.03 23.55 1.05
CA ALA A 402 5.61 22.45 0.20
C ALA A 402 4.80 21.37 0.93
N ARG A 403 4.30 21.63 2.16
CA ARG A 403 3.50 20.67 2.94
C ARG A 403 2.30 20.11 2.17
N PRO A 404 1.47 20.92 1.48
CA PRO A 404 0.33 20.38 0.73
C PRO A 404 0.73 19.36 -0.34
N VAL A 405 1.93 19.50 -0.92
CA VAL A 405 2.46 18.56 -1.91
C VAL A 405 2.85 17.25 -1.24
N PHE A 406 3.54 17.31 -0.10
CA PHE A 406 3.94 16.11 0.64
C PHE A 406 2.74 15.41 1.29
N ASP A 407 1.75 16.15 1.77
CA ASP A 407 0.51 15.61 2.32
C ASP A 407 -0.29 14.90 1.24
N ALA A 408 -0.42 15.49 0.03
CA ALA A 408 -1.03 14.80 -1.11
C ALA A 408 -0.29 13.52 -1.51
N LEU A 409 1.05 13.51 -1.48
CA LEU A 409 1.83 12.30 -1.72
C LEU A 409 1.61 11.22 -0.65
N ASN A 410 1.44 11.64 0.60
CA ASN A 410 1.15 10.75 1.72
C ASN A 410 -0.21 10.11 1.54
N ASP A 411 -1.25 10.90 1.23
CA ASP A 411 -2.63 10.42 1.01
C ASP A 411 -2.69 9.37 -0.10
N LEU A 412 -2.00 9.62 -1.21
CA LEU A 412 -1.87 8.64 -2.31
C LEU A 412 -1.12 7.37 -1.86
N GLY A 413 -0.08 7.53 -1.04
CA GLY A 413 0.74 6.41 -0.56
C GLY A 413 0.03 5.53 0.47
N ILE A 414 -0.79 6.11 1.34
CA ILE A 414 -1.49 5.39 2.42
C ILE A 414 -2.78 4.72 1.97
N THR A 415 -3.20 4.91 0.71
CA THR A 415 -4.37 4.24 0.16
C THR A 415 -4.12 2.73 0.11
N PRO A 416 -4.90 1.90 0.81
CA PRO A 416 -4.73 0.45 0.80
C PRO A 416 -5.32 -0.17 -0.48
N TRP A 417 -4.58 -1.09 -1.07
CA TRP A 417 -4.97 -1.85 -2.25
C TRP A 417 -5.03 -3.34 -1.95
N LYS A 418 -5.85 -4.06 -2.70
CA LYS A 418 -5.85 -5.52 -2.75
C LYS A 418 -5.87 -5.97 -4.19
N ILE A 419 -5.24 -7.11 -4.45
CA ILE A 419 -5.34 -7.75 -5.75
C ILE A 419 -6.78 -8.23 -5.96
N ASN A 420 -7.35 -7.93 -7.13
CA ASN A 420 -8.63 -8.49 -7.53
C ASN A 420 -8.40 -9.98 -7.88
N GLU A 421 -8.62 -10.84 -6.89
CA GLU A 421 -8.33 -12.27 -7.02
C GLU A 421 -9.10 -12.95 -8.16
N PRO A 422 -10.40 -12.69 -8.39
CA PRO A 422 -11.10 -13.20 -9.56
C PRO A 422 -10.44 -12.82 -10.90
N VAL A 423 -10.01 -11.57 -11.07
CA VAL A 423 -9.34 -11.12 -12.30
C VAL A 423 -7.96 -11.77 -12.43
N LEU A 424 -7.21 -11.80 -11.33
CA LEU A 424 -5.91 -12.46 -11.28
C LEU A 424 -6.05 -13.96 -11.61
N ASP A 425 -7.07 -14.64 -11.08
CA ASP A 425 -7.31 -16.05 -11.34
C ASP A 425 -7.71 -16.30 -12.79
N VAL A 426 -8.41 -15.36 -13.46
CA VAL A 426 -8.65 -15.42 -14.90
C VAL A 426 -7.36 -15.15 -15.70
N ALA A 427 -6.49 -14.26 -15.24
CA ALA A 427 -5.23 -13.92 -15.90
C ALA A 427 -4.15 -15.01 -15.74
N LEU A 428 -4.10 -15.66 -14.56
CA LEU A 428 -3.16 -16.74 -14.23
C LEU A 428 -3.68 -18.11 -14.64
N GLN A 429 -4.96 -18.36 -14.39
CA GLN A 429 -5.62 -19.66 -14.35
C GLN A 429 -4.83 -20.75 -13.62
N CYS A 430 -4.95 -20.71 -12.29
CA CYS A 430 -4.71 -21.84 -11.39
C CYS A 430 -6.07 -22.40 -10.86
N PRO A 431 -6.16 -23.68 -10.50
CA PRO A 431 -7.35 -24.52 -10.63
C PRO A 431 -8.19 -24.69 -9.36
N LEU A 432 -9.51 -24.67 -9.50
CA LEU A 432 -10.36 -25.65 -8.80
C LEU A 432 -10.63 -26.89 -9.68
N VAL A 433 -10.04 -26.96 -10.89
CA VAL A 433 -10.12 -28.10 -11.82
C VAL A 433 -8.78 -28.34 -12.49
N ILE A 434 -8.26 -29.56 -12.38
CA ILE A 434 -7.01 -30.07 -12.97
C ILE A 434 -6.90 -29.68 -14.47
N SER A 435 -6.18 -28.59 -14.78
CA SER A 435 -5.60 -28.25 -16.10
C SER A 435 -4.89 -26.88 -16.01
N ILE A 436 -3.59 -26.84 -16.23
CA ILE A 436 -2.65 -25.71 -16.09
C ILE A 436 -2.80 -24.67 -17.23
N ASN A 437 -2.83 -23.36 -16.90
CA ASN A 437 -2.45 -22.18 -17.72
C ASN A 437 -3.16 -21.89 -19.08
N GLN A 438 -4.47 -21.59 -19.17
CA GLN A 438 -5.00 -21.28 -20.52
C GLN A 438 -4.47 -19.96 -21.11
N VAL A 439 -4.25 -18.87 -20.35
CA VAL A 439 -3.78 -17.60 -20.96
C VAL A 439 -2.38 -17.71 -21.54
N PHE A 440 -1.43 -18.24 -20.76
CA PHE A 440 -0.06 -18.43 -21.24
C PHE A 440 0.02 -19.51 -22.34
N GLU A 441 -0.77 -20.58 -22.27
CA GLU A 441 -0.85 -21.59 -23.35
C GLU A 441 -1.54 -21.04 -24.61
N MET A 442 -2.61 -20.25 -24.45
CA MET A 442 -3.27 -19.57 -25.56
C MET A 442 -2.28 -18.64 -26.26
N ALA A 443 -1.45 -17.94 -25.50
CA ALA A 443 -0.44 -17.05 -26.05
C ALA A 443 0.76 -17.77 -26.67
N ARG A 444 0.91 -19.09 -26.46
CA ARG A 444 1.85 -19.93 -27.23
C ARG A 444 1.27 -20.42 -28.57
N LYS A 445 0.00 -20.11 -28.88
CA LYS A 445 -0.67 -20.51 -30.12
C LYS A 445 -1.00 -19.30 -30.98
N LYS A 446 -0.44 -19.26 -32.19
CA LYS A 446 -0.61 -18.15 -33.14
C LYS A 446 -2.08 -17.90 -33.53
N GLU A 447 -2.91 -18.94 -33.49
CA GLU A 447 -4.35 -18.87 -33.77
C GLU A 447 -5.09 -17.86 -32.87
N ASN A 448 -4.60 -17.64 -31.65
CA ASN A 448 -5.22 -16.74 -30.68
C ASN A 448 -4.78 -15.28 -30.80
N GLU A 449 -3.88 -14.93 -31.74
CA GLU A 449 -3.27 -13.60 -31.85
C GLU A 449 -4.32 -12.47 -31.84
N LYS A 450 -5.37 -12.58 -32.68
CA LYS A 450 -6.44 -11.56 -32.76
C LYS A 450 -7.27 -11.42 -31.48
N PHE A 451 -7.42 -12.50 -30.71
CA PHE A 451 -8.15 -12.47 -29.45
C PHE A 451 -7.29 -11.85 -28.35
N LEU A 452 -6.03 -12.27 -28.25
CA LEU A 452 -5.07 -11.77 -27.26
C LEU A 452 -4.74 -10.29 -27.48
N GLU A 453 -4.67 -9.84 -28.73
CA GLU A 453 -4.51 -8.42 -29.08
C GLU A 453 -5.61 -7.54 -28.46
N LYS A 454 -6.88 -8.02 -28.45
CA LYS A 454 -7.99 -7.31 -27.81
C LYS A 454 -7.88 -7.26 -26.28
N LEU A 455 -7.16 -8.20 -25.69
CA LEU A 455 -6.91 -8.27 -24.25
C LEU A 455 -5.59 -7.60 -23.85
N ALA A 456 -4.87 -7.01 -24.80
CA ALA A 456 -3.51 -6.48 -24.61
C ALA A 456 -2.50 -7.54 -24.08
N ILE A 457 -2.75 -8.83 -24.33
CA ILE A 457 -1.87 -9.92 -23.91
C ILE A 457 -0.92 -10.25 -25.07
N PRO A 458 0.42 -10.19 -24.87
CA PRO A 458 1.38 -10.47 -25.93
C PRO A 458 1.40 -11.96 -26.27
N LEU A 459 1.51 -12.26 -27.56
CA LEU A 459 1.85 -13.60 -28.05
C LEU A 459 3.27 -13.97 -27.59
N HIS A 460 3.50 -15.23 -27.28
CA HIS A 460 4.83 -15.71 -26.91
C HIS A 460 5.80 -15.54 -28.10
N SER A 461 7.03 -15.08 -27.81
CA SER A 461 8.06 -14.80 -28.83
C SER A 461 8.38 -16.02 -29.70
N GLY A 462 8.31 -17.22 -29.13
CA GLY A 462 8.49 -18.49 -29.85
C GLY A 462 7.48 -18.78 -30.97
N CYS A 463 6.37 -18.04 -31.06
CA CYS A 463 5.39 -18.19 -32.16
C CYS A 463 5.81 -17.45 -33.43
N ILE A 464 6.83 -16.60 -33.37
CA ILE A 464 7.33 -15.84 -34.52
C ILE A 464 8.37 -16.65 -35.27
N ALA A 465 8.01 -17.12 -36.46
CA ALA A 465 8.93 -17.79 -37.36
C ALA A 465 9.92 -16.77 -37.95
N ILE A 466 11.20 -17.00 -37.71
CA ILE A 466 12.28 -16.19 -38.32
C ILE A 466 12.68 -16.86 -39.63
N PRO A 467 12.75 -16.12 -40.75
CA PRO A 467 13.30 -16.62 -42.00
C PRO A 467 14.70 -17.19 -41.78
N ASP A 468 14.88 -18.46 -42.14
CA ASP A 468 16.17 -19.13 -42.07
C ASP A 468 16.95 -18.92 -43.38
N TYR A 469 18.23 -18.56 -43.27
CA TYR A 469 19.08 -18.27 -44.43
C TYR A 469 19.32 -19.54 -45.23
N THR A 470 19.72 -20.60 -44.53
CA THR A 470 20.05 -21.89 -45.13
C THR A 470 18.85 -22.56 -45.79
N ALA A 471 17.66 -22.44 -45.21
CA ALA A 471 16.43 -22.93 -45.83
C ALA A 471 16.03 -22.13 -47.09
N THR A 472 16.32 -20.82 -47.12
CA THR A 472 15.90 -19.93 -48.22
C THR A 472 16.89 -19.95 -49.40
N PHE A 473 18.19 -19.95 -49.11
CA PHE A 473 19.26 -19.78 -50.10
C PHE A 473 20.28 -20.93 -50.10
N GLY A 474 20.09 -21.96 -49.28
CA GLY A 474 21.06 -23.06 -49.17
C GLY A 474 22.40 -22.59 -48.59
N ARG A 475 23.50 -23.02 -49.20
CA ARG A 475 24.87 -22.62 -48.82
C ARG A 475 25.45 -21.55 -49.75
N MET A 476 24.61 -20.77 -50.41
CA MET A 476 25.07 -19.68 -51.28
C MET A 476 25.64 -18.54 -50.46
N GLU A 477 26.72 -17.93 -50.94
CA GLU A 477 27.28 -16.71 -50.35
C GLU A 477 26.41 -15.50 -50.70
N VAL A 478 26.38 -14.50 -49.82
CA VAL A 478 25.49 -13.33 -49.94
C VAL A 478 25.76 -12.55 -51.23
N GLU A 479 27.01 -12.51 -51.67
CA GLU A 479 27.46 -11.82 -52.89
C GLU A 479 26.94 -12.48 -54.17
N GLN A 480 26.54 -13.74 -54.11
CA GLN A 480 26.03 -14.50 -55.26
C GLN A 480 24.50 -14.40 -55.39
N LEU A 481 23.82 -13.78 -54.43
CA LEU A 481 22.36 -13.69 -54.41
C LEU A 481 21.85 -12.54 -55.28
N PRO A 482 20.70 -12.72 -55.95
CA PRO A 482 19.99 -11.60 -56.57
C PRO A 482 19.68 -10.52 -55.53
N VAL A 483 20.04 -9.27 -55.85
CA VAL A 483 19.91 -8.13 -54.92
C VAL A 483 18.48 -7.96 -54.41
N GLU A 484 17.47 -8.22 -55.25
CA GLU A 484 16.06 -8.10 -54.87
C GLU A 484 15.62 -9.18 -53.87
N GLU A 485 16.06 -10.42 -54.07
CA GLU A 485 15.75 -11.54 -53.16
C GLU A 485 16.43 -11.36 -51.81
N TRP A 486 17.71 -10.95 -51.81
CA TRP A 486 18.43 -10.60 -50.59
C TRP A 486 17.74 -9.46 -49.83
N ARG A 487 17.33 -8.38 -50.52
CA ARG A 487 16.60 -7.27 -49.90
C ARG A 487 15.28 -7.73 -49.28
N LYS A 488 14.51 -8.58 -49.98
CA LYS A 488 13.23 -9.10 -49.50
C LYS A 488 13.43 -9.98 -48.26
N TYR A 489 14.40 -10.90 -48.30
CA TYR A 489 14.74 -11.76 -47.17
C TYR A 489 15.24 -10.96 -45.97
N SER A 490 16.20 -10.05 -46.19
CA SER A 490 16.79 -9.22 -45.14
C SER A 490 15.72 -8.37 -44.44
N LYS A 491 14.83 -7.74 -45.21
CA LYS A 491 13.69 -7.00 -44.66
C LYS A 491 12.75 -7.90 -43.85
N ALA A 492 12.33 -9.05 -44.40
CA ALA A 492 11.44 -9.97 -43.70
C ALA A 492 12.06 -10.53 -42.41
N LYS A 493 13.37 -10.84 -42.43
CA LYS A 493 14.12 -11.31 -41.27
C LYS A 493 14.22 -10.22 -40.20
N TYR A 494 14.53 -8.99 -40.61
CA TYR A 494 14.57 -7.84 -39.70
C TYR A 494 13.22 -7.59 -39.05
N GLU A 495 12.13 -7.58 -39.82
CA GLU A 495 10.77 -7.38 -39.30
C GLU A 495 10.35 -8.51 -38.34
N ALA A 496 10.68 -9.77 -38.66
CA ALA A 496 10.41 -10.91 -37.78
C ALA A 496 11.20 -10.84 -36.47
N LEU A 497 12.49 -10.49 -36.53
CA LEU A 497 13.33 -10.32 -35.35
C LEU A 497 12.83 -9.17 -34.46
N LYS A 498 12.49 -8.03 -35.07
CA LYS A 498 11.91 -6.88 -34.37
C LYS A 498 10.63 -7.27 -33.64
N LYS A 499 9.66 -7.89 -34.34
CA LYS A 499 8.40 -8.34 -33.74
C LYS A 499 8.63 -9.36 -32.61
N ARG A 500 9.55 -10.31 -32.80
CA ARG A 500 9.89 -11.30 -31.78
C ARG A 500 10.44 -10.65 -30.52
N ASN A 501 11.34 -9.67 -30.66
CA ASN A 501 11.96 -8.98 -29.54
C ASN A 501 10.95 -8.10 -28.79
N GLU A 502 10.09 -7.36 -29.51
CA GLU A 502 8.98 -6.59 -28.92
C GLU A 502 8.04 -7.48 -28.10
N LEU A 503 7.62 -8.61 -28.67
CA LEU A 503 6.79 -9.60 -27.97
C LEU A 503 7.49 -10.20 -26.76
N ASN A 504 8.79 -10.47 -26.85
CA ASN A 504 9.57 -10.99 -25.72
C ASN A 504 9.61 -9.99 -24.54
N SER A 505 9.83 -8.71 -24.84
CA SER A 505 9.82 -7.64 -23.82
C SER A 505 8.45 -7.53 -23.15
N LEU A 506 7.37 -7.50 -23.94
CA LEU A 506 6.00 -7.46 -23.41
C LEU A 506 5.68 -8.73 -22.59
N TRP A 507 6.15 -9.90 -23.03
CA TRP A 507 5.96 -11.16 -22.33
C TRP A 507 6.63 -11.17 -20.96
N CYS A 508 7.91 -10.78 -20.90
CA CYS A 508 8.63 -10.69 -19.63
C CYS A 508 7.96 -9.71 -18.68
N TRP A 509 7.54 -8.56 -19.20
CA TRP A 509 6.83 -7.54 -18.43
C TRP A 509 5.51 -8.05 -17.85
N LEU A 510 4.69 -8.74 -18.66
CA LEU A 510 3.44 -9.36 -18.22
C LEU A 510 3.71 -10.44 -17.16
N LEU A 511 4.72 -11.30 -17.41
CA LEU A 511 5.10 -12.37 -16.51
C LEU A 511 5.50 -11.83 -15.13
N TYR A 512 6.31 -10.76 -15.08
CA TYR A 512 6.72 -10.16 -13.80
C TYR A 512 5.50 -9.66 -13.03
N ARG A 513 4.59 -8.95 -13.69
CA ARG A 513 3.38 -8.43 -13.05
C ARG A 513 2.49 -9.50 -12.46
N LEU A 514 2.17 -10.52 -13.25
CA LEU A 514 1.34 -11.63 -12.81
C LEU A 514 2.02 -12.44 -11.70
N THR A 515 3.33 -12.61 -11.76
CA THR A 515 4.15 -13.24 -10.70
C THR A 515 4.08 -12.46 -9.39
N MET A 516 4.16 -11.14 -9.46
CA MET A 516 4.08 -10.28 -8.29
C MET A 516 2.66 -10.19 -7.73
N ALA A 517 1.65 -10.03 -8.58
CA ALA A 517 0.25 -10.04 -8.18
C ALA A 517 -0.12 -11.36 -7.49
N ASN A 518 0.33 -12.49 -8.02
CA ASN A 518 0.14 -13.81 -7.40
C ASN A 518 0.83 -13.92 -6.04
N HIS A 519 2.06 -13.42 -5.91
CA HIS A 519 2.77 -13.40 -4.63
C HIS A 519 2.07 -12.50 -3.60
N CYS A 520 1.47 -11.41 -4.06
CA CYS A 520 0.73 -10.47 -3.23
C CYS A 520 -0.75 -10.87 -3.01
N LYS A 521 -1.21 -12.02 -3.52
CA LYS A 521 -2.59 -12.51 -3.34
C LYS A 521 -2.95 -12.60 -1.85
N GLY A 522 -4.16 -12.18 -1.49
CA GLY A 522 -4.63 -12.12 -0.09
C GLY A 522 -4.02 -11.01 0.78
N ASN A 523 -2.98 -10.30 0.33
CA ASN A 523 -2.34 -9.24 1.10
C ASN A 523 -2.92 -7.86 0.80
N VAL A 524 -2.92 -6.99 1.82
CA VAL A 524 -3.11 -5.55 1.64
C VAL A 524 -1.79 -4.94 1.20
N LEU A 525 -1.82 -4.08 0.20
CA LEU A 525 -0.68 -3.42 -0.40
C LEU A 525 -0.81 -1.90 -0.30
N PHE A 526 0.32 -1.23 -0.15
CA PHE A 526 0.41 0.22 -0.21
C PHE A 526 1.42 0.62 -1.28
N PHE A 527 1.06 1.59 -2.11
CA PHE A 527 1.90 2.07 -3.21
C PHE A 527 2.41 3.47 -2.89
N PRO A 528 3.56 3.62 -2.22
CA PRO A 528 4.10 4.93 -1.93
C PRO A 528 4.52 5.64 -3.23
N HIS A 529 4.33 6.94 -3.26
CA HIS A 529 4.56 7.75 -4.44
C HIS A 529 5.80 8.63 -4.33
N SER A 530 6.43 8.89 -5.46
CA SER A 530 7.47 9.92 -5.66
C SER A 530 7.09 10.82 -6.82
N MET A 531 7.80 11.93 -7.01
CA MET A 531 7.51 12.90 -8.06
C MET A 531 8.63 13.01 -9.08
N ASP A 532 8.32 13.40 -10.30
CA ASP A 532 9.34 13.93 -11.22
C ASP A 532 9.66 15.41 -10.92
N PHE A 533 10.64 15.97 -11.64
CA PHE A 533 11.06 17.36 -11.47
C PHE A 533 9.97 18.40 -11.76
N ARG A 534 8.87 18.00 -12.41
CA ARG A 534 7.71 18.87 -12.73
C ARG A 534 6.60 18.74 -11.69
N GLY A 535 6.73 17.83 -10.72
CA GLY A 535 5.71 17.54 -9.71
C GLY A 535 4.67 16.49 -10.13
N ARG A 536 4.85 15.79 -11.26
CA ARG A 536 3.97 14.65 -11.60
C ARG A 536 4.29 13.48 -10.68
N VAL A 537 3.25 12.81 -10.22
CA VAL A 537 3.31 11.78 -9.19
C VAL A 537 3.32 10.39 -9.82
N TYR A 538 4.15 9.48 -9.28
CA TYR A 538 4.27 8.10 -9.76
C TYR A 538 4.55 7.13 -8.61
N PRO A 539 3.88 5.95 -8.59
CA PRO A 539 4.22 4.85 -7.69
C PRO A 539 5.71 4.51 -7.77
N ILE A 540 6.35 4.32 -6.62
CA ILE A 540 7.77 3.96 -6.55
C ILE A 540 8.00 2.56 -7.14
N THR A 541 7.02 1.67 -7.01
CA THR A 541 7.08 0.29 -7.52
C THR A 541 6.83 0.24 -9.03
N PRO A 542 7.82 -0.12 -9.87
CA PRO A 542 7.69 0.05 -11.32
C PRO A 542 6.92 -1.09 -12.00
N TYR A 543 6.86 -2.27 -11.39
CA TYR A 543 6.33 -3.46 -12.06
C TYR A 543 4.83 -3.64 -11.82
N LEU A 544 4.36 -3.66 -10.57
CA LEU A 544 2.94 -3.73 -10.20
C LEU A 544 2.52 -2.39 -9.54
N ASN A 545 1.50 -1.73 -10.09
CA ASN A 545 0.91 -0.50 -9.57
C ASN A 545 -0.35 -0.12 -10.37
N HIS A 546 -1.19 0.77 -9.84
CA HIS A 546 -2.44 1.20 -10.49
C HIS A 546 -2.28 2.18 -11.67
N MET A 547 -1.06 2.59 -12.05
CA MET A 547 -0.79 3.49 -13.19
C MET A 547 -0.38 2.72 -14.46
N GLY A 548 -0.65 1.41 -14.51
CA GLY A 548 -0.31 0.56 -15.65
C GLY A 548 -1.27 0.65 -16.83
N ASP A 549 -1.19 -0.40 -17.66
CA ASP A 549 -2.22 -0.74 -18.65
C ASP A 549 -3.48 -1.30 -17.96
N ASP A 550 -4.52 -1.57 -18.75
CA ASP A 550 -5.84 -2.03 -18.28
C ASP A 550 -5.82 -3.29 -17.40
N LEU A 551 -4.87 -4.21 -17.63
CA LEU A 551 -4.74 -5.44 -16.84
C LEU A 551 -4.17 -5.19 -15.44
N ASN A 552 -3.43 -4.09 -15.24
CA ASN A 552 -2.69 -3.78 -14.02
C ASN A 552 -3.57 -3.03 -13.01
#